data_AF-A0A7W1PPD0-F1
#
_entry.id   AF-A0A7W1PPD0-F1
#
_cell.length_a   1.000
_cell.length_b   1.000
_cell.length_c   1.000
_cell.angle_alpha   90.00
_cell.angle_beta   90.00
_cell.angle_gamma   90.00
#
_symmetry.space_group_name_H-M   'P 1'
#
loop_
_entity.id
_entity.type
_entity.pdbx_description
1 polymer ?
#
loop_
_entity_poly.entity_id
_entity_poly.type
_entity_poly.pdbx_seq_one_letter_code
_entity_poly.pdbx_strand_id
1 'polypeptide(L)'
;MMPSTGAPREQWVVPELGPSLGRLSDPALGGEAGPLGARLDDIRLRLVTGVFELAGAGRAFAAAGDPDGAMATLNRVAWLALWEKAVTASAERVTATVNARLSAAAAESRFPRTRLRAE
;
A
#
# COMPACT_ATOMS: atom_id res chain seq x y z
N MET A 1 42.81 -37.95 -1.43
CA MET A 1 42.08 -37.02 -0.55
C MET A 1 42.37 -35.62 -1.08
N MET A 2 41.50 -35.11 -1.95
CA MET A 2 41.68 -33.80 -2.62
C MET A 2 40.85 -32.75 -1.87
N PRO A 3 41.38 -31.52 -1.69
CA PRO A 3 40.62 -30.45 -1.06
C PRO A 3 39.50 -30.02 -2.00
N SER A 4 38.26 -30.06 -1.50
CA SER A 4 37.09 -29.50 -2.17
C SER A 4 37.25 -27.97 -2.22
N THR A 5 37.57 -27.44 -3.40
CA THR A 5 37.44 -26.02 -3.71
C THR A 5 35.93 -25.73 -3.83
N GLY A 6 35.30 -25.43 -2.69
CA GLY A 6 33.94 -24.91 -2.68
C GLY A 6 33.91 -23.58 -3.43
N ALA A 7 33.13 -23.52 -4.51
CA ALA A 7 32.87 -22.27 -5.22
C ALA A 7 32.40 -21.19 -4.23
N PRO A 8 32.80 -19.92 -4.41
CA PRO A 8 32.27 -18.84 -3.58
C PRO A 8 30.74 -18.84 -3.73
N ARG A 9 30.02 -19.14 -2.64
CA ARG A 9 28.57 -18.94 -2.61
C ARG A 9 28.36 -17.44 -2.82
N GLU A 10 27.83 -17.06 -3.97
CA GLU A 10 27.38 -15.69 -4.20
C GLU A 10 26.48 -15.30 -3.04
N GLN A 11 26.95 -14.35 -2.24
CA GLN A 11 26.23 -13.91 -1.06
C GLN A 11 25.23 -12.85 -1.52
N TRP A 12 24.02 -13.29 -1.83
CA TRP A 12 22.92 -12.40 -2.21
C TRP A 12 22.43 -11.64 -0.98
N VAL A 13 22.96 -10.44 -0.79
CA VAL A 13 22.51 -9.52 0.25
C VAL A 13 21.45 -8.61 -0.36
N VAL A 14 20.18 -8.86 -0.06
CA VAL A 14 19.15 -7.84 -0.24
C VAL A 14 19.52 -6.69 0.70
N PRO A 15 19.74 -5.46 0.20
CA PRO A 15 20.11 -4.34 1.05
C PRO A 15 19.13 -4.22 2.21
N GLU A 16 19.64 -4.18 3.43
CA GLU A 16 18.85 -3.81 4.60
C GLU A 16 18.36 -2.38 4.37
N LEU A 17 17.10 -2.24 3.96
CA LEU A 17 16.28 -1.09 4.33
C LEU A 17 15.91 -1.22 5.83
N GLY A 18 16.90 -1.56 6.67
CA GLY A 18 16.72 -1.93 8.06
C GLY A 18 16.16 -0.77 8.91
N PRO A 19 16.30 -0.79 10.24
CA PRO A 19 15.60 0.11 11.18
C PRO A 19 15.70 1.62 10.91
N SER A 20 16.58 2.04 10.00
CA SER A 20 16.70 3.37 9.40
C SER A 20 15.43 3.93 8.73
N LEU A 21 14.45 3.10 8.35
CA LEU A 21 13.14 3.62 7.89
C LEU A 21 12.17 3.94 9.05
N GLY A 22 12.49 3.51 10.28
CA GLY A 22 11.60 3.63 11.42
C GLY A 22 10.26 2.90 11.21
N ARG A 23 9.30 3.19 12.10
CA ARG A 23 7.87 2.98 11.78
C ARG A 23 7.40 4.22 11.02
N LEU A 24 6.62 4.04 9.96
CA LEU A 24 5.79 5.13 9.46
C LEU A 24 4.73 5.41 10.51
N SER A 25 5.03 6.34 11.40
CA SER A 25 4.06 6.99 12.25
C SER A 25 3.61 8.25 11.55
N ASP A 26 2.32 8.33 11.24
CA ASP A 26 1.69 9.59 10.86
C ASP A 26 1.40 10.36 12.17
N PRO A 27 2.14 11.44 12.49
CA PRO A 27 1.97 12.16 13.74
C PRO A 27 0.63 12.92 13.79
N ALA A 28 -0.12 13.01 12.68
CA ALA A 28 -1.43 13.63 12.67
C ALA A 28 -2.39 12.89 11.73
N LEU A 29 -3.35 12.17 12.32
CA LEU A 29 -4.66 11.89 11.69
C LEU A 29 -5.37 13.24 11.41
N GLY A 30 -4.86 14.00 10.45
CA GLY A 30 -5.10 15.43 10.35
C GLY A 30 -4.55 16.09 9.10
N GLY A 31 -3.92 15.35 8.18
CA GLY A 31 -3.53 15.85 6.87
C GLY A 31 -4.67 16.61 6.18
N GLU A 32 -4.32 17.66 5.43
CA GLU A 32 -5.31 18.41 4.67
C GLU A 32 -6.05 17.46 3.74
N ALA A 33 -7.38 17.60 3.71
CA ALA A 33 -8.18 16.89 2.75
C ALA A 33 -7.73 17.29 1.34
N GLY A 34 -7.61 16.32 0.43
CA GLY A 34 -7.23 16.61 -0.95
C GLY A 34 -8.27 17.51 -1.67
N PRO A 35 -8.06 17.86 -2.94
CA PRO A 35 -8.94 18.76 -3.70
C PRO A 35 -10.42 18.36 -3.68
N LEU A 36 -10.70 17.05 -3.62
CA LEU A 36 -12.06 16.50 -3.57
C LEU A 36 -12.63 16.37 -2.15
N GLY A 37 -11.90 16.82 -1.13
CA GLY A 37 -12.27 16.70 0.27
C GLY A 37 -12.00 15.35 0.91
N ALA A 38 -11.47 14.38 0.15
CA ALA A 38 -11.15 13.06 0.66
C ALA A 38 -9.79 13.06 1.37
N ARG A 39 -9.75 12.48 2.56
CA ARG A 39 -8.51 12.16 3.27
C ARG A 39 -8.11 10.72 2.94
N LEU A 40 -6.86 10.54 2.52
CA LEU A 40 -6.33 9.25 2.04
C LEU A 40 -5.10 8.79 2.83
N ASP A 41 -4.69 9.51 3.86
CA ASP A 41 -3.44 9.25 4.59
C ASP A 41 -3.43 7.86 5.23
N ASP A 42 -4.57 7.40 5.76
CA ASP A 42 -4.73 6.04 6.28
C ASP A 42 -4.55 4.97 5.20
N ILE A 43 -4.99 5.24 3.97
CA ILE A 43 -4.86 4.32 2.83
C ILE A 43 -3.40 4.32 2.35
N ARG A 44 -2.78 5.49 2.25
CA ARG A 44 -1.36 5.64 1.89
C ARG A 44 -0.47 4.92 2.89
N LEU A 45 -0.74 5.11 4.19
CA LEU A 45 0.02 4.46 5.26
C LEU A 45 -0.12 2.93 5.19
N ARG A 46 -1.33 2.41 4.99
CA ARG A 46 -1.55 0.97 4.81
C ARG A 46 -0.84 0.41 3.57
N LEU A 47 -0.86 1.14 2.46
CA LEU A 47 -0.12 0.77 1.24
C LEU A 47 1.38 0.64 1.54
N VAL A 48 2.01 1.69 2.08
CA VAL A 48 3.46 1.66 2.32
C VAL A 48 3.83 0.63 3.39
N THR A 49 2.99 0.43 4.41
CA THR A 49 3.18 -0.64 5.40
C THR A 49 3.23 -2.01 4.72
N GLY A 50 2.29 -2.30 3.81
CA GLY A 50 2.30 -3.56 3.07
C GLY A 50 3.54 -3.74 2.18
N VAL A 51 4.08 -2.66 1.62
CA VAL A 51 5.34 -2.70 0.86
C VAL A 51 6.50 -3.13 1.75
N PHE A 52 6.58 -2.58 2.96
CA PHE A 52 7.61 -2.96 3.91
C PHE A 52 7.47 -4.39 4.42
N GLU A 53 6.23 -4.86 4.60
CA GLU A 53 5.97 -6.27 4.95
C GLU A 53 6.46 -7.23 3.84
N LEU A 54 6.16 -6.93 2.57
CA LEU A 54 6.65 -7.73 1.43
C LEU A 54 8.18 -7.72 1.35
N ALA A 55 8.80 -6.55 1.50
CA ALA A 55 10.26 -6.43 1.51
C ALA A 55 10.90 -7.16 2.70
N GLY A 56 10.26 -7.11 3.87
CA GLY A 56 10.68 -7.86 5.06
C GLY A 56 10.64 -9.37 4.84
N ALA A 57 9.56 -9.88 4.22
CA ALA A 57 9.46 -11.28 3.85
C ALA A 57 10.57 -11.68 2.86
N GLY A 58 10.83 -10.85 1.83
CA GLY A 58 11.91 -11.10 0.87
C GLY A 58 13.30 -11.16 1.50
N ARG A 59 13.58 -10.30 2.49
CA ARG A 59 14.83 -10.37 3.27
C ARG A 59 14.95 -11.67 4.07
N ALA A 60 13.85 -12.14 4.66
CA ALA A 60 13.85 -13.40 5.40
C ALA A 60 14.19 -14.61 4.50
N PHE A 61 13.66 -14.66 3.26
CA PHE A 61 14.03 -15.68 2.28
C PHE A 61 15.49 -15.56 1.83
N ALA A 62 15.96 -14.34 1.53
CA ALA A 62 17.35 -14.11 1.14
C ALA A 62 18.33 -14.55 2.25
N ALA A 63 18.04 -14.22 3.52
CA ALA A 63 18.83 -14.63 4.67
C ALA A 63 18.83 -16.16 4.88
N ALA A 64 17.78 -16.85 4.47
CA ALA A 64 17.70 -18.31 4.46
C ALA A 64 18.44 -18.96 3.27
N GLY A 65 19.04 -18.17 2.37
CA GLY A 65 19.72 -18.67 1.18
C GLY A 65 18.75 -19.08 0.06
N ASP A 66 17.52 -18.55 0.06
CA ASP A 66 16.48 -18.79 -0.94
C ASP A 66 16.24 -17.53 -1.80
N PRO A 67 17.05 -17.32 -2.86
CA PRO A 67 16.92 -16.15 -3.74
C PRO A 67 15.63 -16.19 -4.58
N ASP A 68 15.15 -17.38 -4.95
CA ASP A 68 13.91 -17.54 -5.73
C ASP A 68 12.69 -17.16 -4.89
N GLY A 69 12.65 -17.60 -3.63
CA GLY A 69 11.64 -17.18 -2.66
C GLY A 69 11.67 -15.67 -2.39
N ALA A 70 12.87 -15.09 -2.26
CA ALA A 70 13.03 -13.64 -2.11
C ALA A 70 12.47 -12.87 -3.31
N MET A 71 12.79 -13.29 -4.54
CA MET A 71 12.24 -12.69 -5.76
C MET A 71 10.73 -12.88 -5.89
N ALA A 72 10.20 -14.03 -5.47
CA ALA A 72 8.77 -14.30 -5.51
C ALA A 72 7.97 -13.33 -4.61
N THR A 73 8.49 -12.95 -3.44
CA THR A 73 7.80 -11.99 -2.55
C THR A 73 7.71 -10.57 -3.10
N LEU A 74 8.63 -10.18 -3.98
CA LEU A 74 8.68 -8.85 -4.62
C LEU A 74 8.22 -8.89 -6.08
N ASN A 75 7.52 -9.95 -6.48
CA ASN A 75 7.07 -10.10 -7.86
C ASN A 75 5.94 -9.11 -8.21
N ARG A 76 5.69 -8.96 -9.52
CA ARG A 76 4.66 -8.07 -10.05
C ARG A 76 3.26 -8.37 -9.49
N VAL A 77 2.93 -9.63 -9.24
CA VAL A 77 1.61 -10.04 -8.75
C VAL A 77 1.38 -9.57 -7.32
N ALA A 78 2.37 -9.77 -6.44
CA ALA A 78 2.31 -9.31 -5.05
C ALA A 78 2.18 -7.78 -4.98
N TRP A 79 2.97 -7.07 -5.79
CA TRP A 79 2.88 -5.61 -5.89
C TRP A 79 1.51 -5.13 -6.40
N LEU A 80 1.00 -5.76 -7.46
CA LEU A 80 -0.26 -5.38 -8.08
C LEU A 80 -1.43 -5.59 -7.11
N ALA A 81 -1.47 -6.71 -6.38
CA ALA A 81 -2.53 -6.99 -5.42
C ALA A 81 -2.58 -5.93 -4.30
N LEU A 82 -1.41 -5.51 -3.80
CA LEU A 82 -1.32 -4.47 -2.78
C LEU A 82 -1.76 -3.10 -3.33
N TRP A 83 -1.34 -2.77 -4.55
CA TRP A 83 -1.73 -1.55 -5.24
C TRP A 83 -3.24 -1.49 -5.51
N GLU A 84 -3.82 -2.55 -6.04
CA GLU A 84 -5.25 -2.65 -6.33
C GLU A 84 -6.08 -2.44 -5.07
N LYS A 85 -5.69 -3.05 -3.95
CA LYS A 85 -6.36 -2.86 -2.66
C LYS A 85 -6.36 -1.38 -2.23
N ALA A 86 -5.24 -0.69 -2.40
CA ALA A 86 -5.13 0.73 -2.05
C ALA A 86 -5.95 1.63 -3.02
N VAL A 87 -5.94 1.33 -4.31
CA VAL A 87 -6.70 2.06 -5.32
C VAL A 87 -8.20 1.90 -5.10
N THR A 88 -8.68 0.67 -4.88
CA THR A 88 -10.11 0.41 -4.60
C THR A 88 -10.57 1.17 -3.35
N ALA A 89 -9.81 1.08 -2.26
CA ALA A 89 -10.14 1.81 -1.03
C ALA A 89 -10.16 3.34 -1.24
N SER A 90 -9.26 3.85 -2.08
CA SER A 90 -9.20 5.28 -2.44
C SER A 90 -10.41 5.69 -3.27
N ALA A 91 -10.76 4.90 -4.28
CA ALA A 91 -11.91 5.15 -5.15
C ALA A 91 -13.22 5.17 -4.34
N GLU A 92 -13.43 4.18 -3.47
CA GLU A 92 -14.57 4.13 -2.57
C GLU A 92 -14.66 5.37 -1.68
N ARG A 93 -13.52 5.80 -1.11
CA ARG A 93 -13.47 6.98 -0.24
C ARG A 93 -13.79 8.27 -0.98
N VAL A 94 -13.22 8.45 -2.16
CA VAL A 94 -13.48 9.63 -3.00
C VAL A 94 -14.94 9.66 -3.41
N THR A 95 -15.49 8.55 -3.90
CA THR A 95 -16.89 8.44 -4.29
C THR A 95 -17.83 8.74 -3.13
N ALA A 96 -17.58 8.16 -1.94
CA ALA A 96 -18.37 8.45 -0.75
C ALA A 96 -18.34 9.93 -0.36
N THR A 97 -17.16 10.55 -0.44
CA THR A 97 -16.99 11.99 -0.12
C THR A 97 -17.74 12.89 -1.10
N VAL A 98 -17.61 12.60 -2.40
CA VAL A 98 -18.30 13.35 -3.46
C VAL A 98 -19.82 13.19 -3.33
N ASN A 99 -20.30 11.96 -3.13
CA ASN A 99 -21.73 11.69 -2.97
C ASN A 99 -22.32 12.39 -1.73
N ALA A 100 -21.58 12.44 -0.63
CA ALA A 100 -21.99 13.18 0.56
C ALA A 100 -22.11 14.69 0.28
N ARG A 101 -21.14 15.27 -0.44
CA ARG A 101 -21.18 16.69 -0.85
C ARG A 101 -22.35 17.00 -1.79
N LEU A 102 -22.57 16.15 -2.80
CA LEU A 102 -23.70 16.28 -3.71
C LEU A 102 -25.03 16.18 -2.96
N SER A 103 -25.15 15.25 -2.01
CA SER A 103 -26.34 15.09 -1.18
C SER A 103 -26.60 16.31 -0.30
N ALA A 104 -25.55 16.91 0.28
CA ALA A 104 -25.66 18.13 1.06
C ALA A 104 -26.11 19.32 0.21
N ALA A 105 -25.51 19.52 -0.96
CA ALA A 105 -25.90 20.59 -1.89
C ALA A 105 -27.34 20.43 -2.40
N ALA A 106 -27.76 19.19 -2.67
CA ALA A 106 -29.13 18.89 -3.06
C ALA A 106 -30.13 19.20 -1.94
N ALA A 107 -29.79 18.90 -0.68
CA ALA A 107 -30.61 19.24 0.47
C ALA A 107 -30.73 20.76 0.67
N GLU A 108 -29.62 21.49 0.55
CA GLU A 108 -29.58 22.96 0.62
C GLU A 108 -30.46 23.60 -0.47
N SER A 109 -30.42 23.02 -1.68
CA SER A 109 -31.24 23.47 -2.82
C SER A 109 -32.69 22.97 -2.79
N ARG A 110 -33.11 22.25 -1.74
CA ARG A 110 -34.43 21.58 -1.63
C ARG A 110 -34.74 20.67 -2.83
N PHE A 111 -33.72 20.07 -3.43
CA PHE A 111 -33.86 19.21 -4.59
C PHE A 111 -34.64 17.92 -4.23
N PRO A 112 -35.59 17.48 -5.06
CA PRO A 112 -36.40 16.29 -4.76
C PRO A 112 -35.57 15.02 -4.63
N ARG A 113 -35.65 14.35 -3.48
CA ARG A 113 -34.87 13.12 -3.17
C ARG A 113 -35.13 11.97 -4.13
N THR A 114 -36.31 11.91 -4.74
CA THR A 114 -36.67 10.88 -5.73
C THR A 114 -35.82 10.95 -7.00
N ARG A 115 -35.30 12.14 -7.34
CA ARG A 115 -34.41 12.32 -8.50
C ARG A 115 -32.95 12.00 -8.22
N LEU A 116 -32.54 11.90 -6.94
CA LEU A 116 -31.17 11.51 -6.55
C LEU A 116 -30.94 10.00 -6.58
N ARG A 117 -32.00 9.19 -6.67
CA ARG A 117 -31.93 7.72 -6.67
C ARG A 117 -32.16 7.11 -8.05
N ALA A 118 -32.34 7.93 -9.07
CA ALA A 118 -32.60 7.48 -10.42
C ALA A 118 -31.29 7.23 -11.17
N GLU A 119 -30.50 6.27 -10.69
CA GLU A 119 -29.38 5.60 -11.39
C GLU A 119 -29.25 4.16 -10.87
#